data_AF-A0AAE1C4H1-F1
#
_entry.id   AF-A0AAE1C4H1-F1
#
_cell.length_a   1.000
_cell.length_b   1.000
_cell.length_c   1.000
_cell.angle_alpha   90.00
_cell.angle_beta   90.00
_cell.angle_gamma   90.00
#
_symmetry.space_group_name_H-M   'P 1'
#
loop_
_entity.id
_entity.type
_entity.pdbx_description
1 polymer ?
#
loop_
_entity_poly.entity_id
_entity_poly.type
_entity_poly.pdbx_seq_one_letter_code
_entity_poly.pdbx_strand_id
1 'polypeptide(L)'
;MSDVTPDDELLSMLLVNLRNAAATFGEGTPPYESIRTTIEDHIRSMRATGSSTNISGARKAHEEAHAATTELSASFANLAFRPKPT
;
A
#
# COMPACT_ATOMS: atom_id res chain seq x y z
N MET A 1 -20.96 -5.92 -2.56
CA MET A 1 -19.65 -5.25 -2.68
C MET A 1 -19.18 -5.06 -1.25
N SER A 2 -18.04 -5.63 -0.88
CA SER A 2 -17.47 -5.35 0.43
C SER A 2 -16.95 -3.92 0.35
N ASP A 3 -17.69 -2.96 0.90
CA ASP A 3 -17.26 -1.56 0.91
C ASP A 3 -15.93 -1.50 1.65
N VAL A 4 -14.86 -1.26 0.88
CA VAL A 4 -13.53 -1.01 1.42
C VAL A 4 -13.64 0.28 2.21
N THR A 5 -13.40 0.20 3.52
CA THR A 5 -13.43 1.37 4.38
C THR A 5 -12.10 2.13 4.28
N PRO A 6 -12.08 3.44 4.57
CA PRO A 6 -10.83 4.21 4.63
C PRO A 6 -9.80 3.59 5.60
N ASP A 7 -10.27 2.97 6.68
CA ASP A 7 -9.42 2.27 7.65
C ASP A 7 -8.76 1.02 7.03
N ASP A 8 -9.46 0.30 6.14
CA ASP A 8 -8.90 -0.86 5.44
C ASP A 8 -7.78 -0.43 4.46
N GLU A 9 -7.97 0.70 3.79
CA GLU A 9 -6.97 1.28 2.88
C GLU A 9 -5.73 1.74 3.66
N LEU A 10 -5.93 2.47 4.76
CA LEU A 10 -4.84 2.90 5.65
C LEU A 10 -4.04 1.71 6.18
N LEU A 11 -4.70 0.66 6.67
CA LEU A 11 -4.04 -0.56 7.16
C LEU A 11 -3.25 -1.25 6.05
N SER A 12 -3.80 -1.30 4.83
CA SER A 12 -3.09 -1.90 3.69
C SER A 12 -1.78 -1.15 3.37
N MET A 13 -1.80 0.18 3.39
CA MET A 13 -0.62 1.01 3.16
C MET A 13 0.42 0.86 4.28
N LEU A 14 -0.02 0.88 5.54
CA LEU A 14 0.87 0.73 6.69
C LEU A 14 1.57 -0.64 6.70
N LEU A 15 0.87 -1.71 6.29
CA LEU A 15 1.47 -3.04 6.17
C LEU A 15 2.54 -3.11 5.07
N VAL A 16 2.32 -2.42 3.94
CA VAL A 16 3.33 -2.31 2.89
C VAL A 16 4.55 -1.54 3.41
N ASN A 17 4.34 -0.43 4.11
CA ASN A 17 5.41 0.35 4.72
C ASN A 17 6.19 -0.46 5.77
N LEU A 18 5.51 -1.27 6.56
CA LEU A 18 6.15 -2.17 7.53
C LEU A 18 7.05 -3.19 6.83
N ARG A 19 6.56 -3.80 5.74
CA ARG A 19 7.36 -4.73 4.92
C ARG A 19 8.58 -4.03 4.31
N ASN A 20 8.41 -2.82 3.81
CA ASN A 20 9.50 -2.04 3.25
C ASN A 20 10.53 -1.65 4.33
N ALA A 21 10.05 -1.26 5.52
CA ALA A 21 10.92 -0.95 6.65
C ALA A 21 11.71 -2.19 7.11
N ALA A 22 11.08 -3.36 7.15
CA ALA A 22 11.77 -4.62 7.43
C ALA A 22 12.85 -4.93 6.37
N ALA A 23 12.55 -4.70 5.09
CA ALA A 23 13.48 -4.95 4.00
C ALA A 23 14.65 -3.94 3.93
N THR A 24 14.42 -2.67 4.28
CA THR A 24 15.42 -1.60 4.18
C THR A 24 16.26 -1.46 5.45
N PHE A 25 15.62 -1.48 6.62
CA PHE A 25 16.28 -1.22 7.90
C PHE A 25 16.47 -2.48 8.74
N GLY A 26 15.63 -3.50 8.56
CA GLY A 26 15.62 -4.71 9.37
C GLY A 26 14.54 -4.70 10.44
N GLU A 27 14.10 -5.89 10.86
CA GLU A 27 13.16 -6.09 11.96
C GLU A 27 13.77 -5.61 13.30
N GLY A 28 12.93 -5.10 14.19
CA GLY A 28 13.35 -4.58 15.51
C GLY A 28 14.07 -3.23 15.48
N THR A 29 14.24 -2.62 14.30
CA THR A 29 14.77 -1.25 14.20
C THR A 29 13.72 -0.21 14.58
N PRO A 30 14.13 0.99 15.06
CA PRO A 30 13.20 2.06 15.39
C PRO A 30 12.15 2.38 14.29
N PRO A 31 12.48 2.48 12.99
CA PRO A 31 11.48 2.71 11.95
C PRO A 31 10.49 1.55 11.79
N TYR A 32 10.94 0.30 11.94
CA TYR A 32 10.06 -0.87 11.89
C TYR A 32 9.08 -0.88 13.08
N GLU A 33 9.61 -0.73 14.31
CA GLU A 33 8.79 -0.78 15.53
C GLU A 33 7.80 0.39 15.62
N SER A 34 8.16 1.57 15.11
CA SER A 34 7.26 2.74 15.03
C SER A 34 6.04 2.46 14.14
N ILE A 35 6.26 1.87 12.96
CA ILE A 35 5.15 1.51 12.06
C ILE A 35 4.32 0.38 12.67
N ARG A 36 4.97 -0.61 13.28
CA ARG A 36 4.30 -1.73 13.93
C ARG A 36 3.37 -1.29 15.05
N THR A 37 3.86 -0.46 15.98
CA THR A 37 3.06 0.08 17.09
C THR A 37 1.88 0.91 16.58
N THR A 38 2.09 1.71 15.53
CA THR A 38 1.00 2.47 14.88
C THR A 38 -0.10 1.55 14.35
N ILE A 39 0.26 0.44 13.69
CA ILE A 39 -0.71 -0.55 13.19
C ILE A 39 -1.47 -1.19 14.35
N GLU A 40 -0.76 -1.61 15.40
CA GLU A 40 -1.35 -2.28 16.56
C GLU A 40 -2.33 -1.37 17.32
N ASP A 41 -1.97 -0.11 17.52
CA ASP A 41 -2.82 0.87 18.18
C ASP A 41 -4.05 1.21 17.34
N HIS A 42 -3.90 1.32 16.02
CA HIS A 42 -5.02 1.55 15.12
C HIS A 42 -6.02 0.37 15.12
N ILE A 43 -5.54 -0.88 15.05
CA ILE A 43 -6.40 -2.07 15.17
C ILE A 43 -7.10 -2.11 16.54
N ARG A 44 -6.41 -1.75 17.62
CA ARG A 44 -7.00 -1.67 18.96
C ARG A 44 -8.11 -0.63 19.02
N SER A 45 -7.90 0.54 18.42
CA SER A 45 -8.90 1.61 18.31
C SER A 45 -10.12 1.15 17.51
N MET A 46 -9.92 0.52 16.34
CA MET A 46 -11.00 -0.01 15.51
C MET A 46 -11.84 -1.08 16.22
N ARG A 47 -11.17 -1.97 16.98
CA ARG A 47 -11.87 -2.95 17.80
C ARG A 47 -12.73 -2.31 18.87
N ALA A 48 -12.25 -1.22 19.49
CA ALA A 48 -13.00 -0.48 20.48
C ALA A 48 -14.25 0.21 19.89
N THR A 49 -14.19 0.62 18.61
CA THR A 49 -15.33 1.22 17.90
C THR A 49 -16.25 0.19 17.22
N GLY A 50 -15.93 -1.09 17.29
CA GLY A 50 -16.73 -2.18 16.71
C GLY A 50 -16.56 -2.35 15.19
N SER A 51 -15.56 -1.70 14.59
CA SER A 51 -15.25 -1.84 13.16
C SER A 51 -14.42 -3.09 12.90
N SER A 52 -14.85 -3.93 11.95
CA SER A 52 -14.10 -5.08 11.46
C SER A 52 -13.39 -4.76 10.14
N THR A 53 -12.08 -4.98 10.07
CA THR A 53 -11.26 -4.69 8.89
C THR A 53 -11.39 -5.78 7.82
N ASN A 54 -11.56 -5.40 6.55
CA ASN A 54 -11.46 -6.30 5.39
C ASN A 54 -10.18 -6.02 4.58
N ILE A 55 -9.04 -6.42 5.14
CA ILE A 55 -7.72 -6.23 4.52
C ILE A 55 -7.60 -6.92 3.16
N SER A 56 -8.26 -8.06 2.97
CA SER A 56 -8.27 -8.79 1.70
C SER A 56 -8.97 -8.02 0.59
N GLY A 57 -10.05 -7.29 0.91
CA GLY A 57 -10.76 -6.41 -0.02
C GLY A 57 -9.93 -5.19 -0.40
N ALA A 58 -9.33 -4.51 0.58
CA ALA A 58 -8.47 -3.34 0.34
C ALA A 58 -7.25 -3.68 -0.52
N ARG A 59 -6.60 -4.82 -0.25
CA ARG A 59 -5.46 -5.27 -1.08
C ARG A 59 -5.85 -5.44 -2.54
N LYS A 60 -7.04 -6.00 -2.81
CA LYS A 60 -7.53 -6.22 -4.17
C LYS A 60 -7.85 -4.89 -4.89
N ALA A 61 -8.47 -3.95 -4.18
CA ALA A 61 -8.69 -2.59 -4.71
C ALA A 61 -7.36 -1.88 -5.02
N HIS A 62 -6.36 -2.05 -4.16
CA HIS A 62 -5.03 -1.47 -4.39
C HIS A 62 -4.29 -2.13 -5.57
N GLU A 63 -4.43 -3.44 -5.77
CA GLU A 63 -3.86 -4.13 -6.95
C GLU A 63 -4.54 -3.67 -8.26
N GLU A 64 -5.85 -3.42 -8.27
CA GLU A 64 -6.58 -2.85 -9.40
C GLU A 64 -6.14 -1.39 -9.69
N ALA A 65 -5.93 -0.58 -8.65
CA ALA A 65 -5.39 0.78 -8.79
C ALA A 65 -3.93 0.80 -9.29
N HIS A 66 -3.12 -0.20 -8.90
CA HIS A 66 -1.73 -0.30 -9.32
C HIS A 66 -1.57 -0.84 -10.76
N ALA A 67 -2.53 -1.64 -11.24
CA ALA A 67 -2.59 -2.05 -12.64
C ALA A 67 -2.79 -0.82 -13.57
N ALA A 68 -3.63 0.14 -13.17
CA ALA A 68 -3.86 1.37 -13.93
C ALA A 68 -2.60 2.26 -14.05
N THR A 69 -1.70 2.22 -13.06
CA THR A 69 -0.42 2.96 -13.12
C THR A 69 0.63 2.28 -14.01
N THR A 70 0.52 0.97 -14.23
CA THR A 70 1.42 0.23 -15.13
C THR A 70 1.17 0.60 -16.60
N GLU A 71 -0.09 0.84 -16.99
CA GLU A 71 -0.42 1.31 -18.34
C GLU A 71 0.10 2.73 -18.63
N LEU A 72 0.15 3.58 -17.60
CA LEU A 72 0.72 4.93 -17.72
C LEU A 72 2.23 4.87 -17.99
N SER A 73 2.96 3.92 -17.39
CA SER A 73 4.39 3.71 -17.63
C SER A 73 4.69 3.27 -19.07
N ALA A 74 3.85 2.39 -19.64
CA ALA A 74 3.96 1.97 -21.04
C ALA A 74 3.72 3.13 -22.03
N SER A 75 2.93 4.13 -21.64
CA SER A 75 2.67 5.32 -22.46
C SER A 75 3.90 6.23 -22.59
N PHE A 76 4.77 6.28 -21.57
CA PHE A 76 6.03 7.04 -21.62
C PHE A 76 7.15 6.31 -22.36
N ALA A 77 7.09 4.98 -22.49
CA ALA A 77 8.05 4.21 -23.28
C ALA A 77 8.04 4.61 -24.77
N ASN A 78 6.89 5.05 -25.30
CA ASN A 78 6.76 5.54 -26.68
C ASN A 78 7.32 6.96 -26.92
N LEU A 79 7.68 7.68 -25.86
CA LEU A 79 8.31 9.02 -25.95
C LEU A 79 9.84 8.95 -25.90
N ALA A 80 10.43 7.81 -25.54
CA ALA A 80 11.88 7.64 -25.49
C ALA A 80 12.43 7.45 -26.91
N PHE A 81 12.92 8.55 -27.49
CA PHE A 81 13.78 8.62 -28.68
C PHE A 81 13.29 7.90 -29.95
N ARG A 82 12.63 8.67 -30.83
CA ARG A 82 12.64 8.38 -32.28
C ARG A 82 13.83 9.10 -32.92
N PRO A 83 14.93 8.41 -33.31
CA PRO A 83 15.95 9.04 -34.13
C PRO A 83 15.33 9.47 -35.47
N LYS A 84 15.62 10.69 -35.91
CA LYS A 84 15.14 11.21 -37.21
C LYS A 84 15.76 10.39 -38.34
N PRO A 85 14.99 9.96 -39.35
CA PRO A 85 15.53 9.27 -40.50
C PRO A 85 16.44 10.22 -41.28
N THR A 86 17.65 9.76 -41.60
CA THR A 86 18.62 10.41 -42.50
C THR A 86 18.12 10.45 -43.93
#